data_AF-A0A9N8EX79-F1
#
_entry.id   AF-A0A9N8EX79-F1
#
_cell.length_a   1.000
_cell.length_b   1.000
_cell.length_c   1.000
_cell.angle_alpha   90.00
_cell.angle_beta   90.00
_cell.angle_gamma   90.00
#
_symmetry.space_group_name_H-M   'P 1'
#
loop_
_entity.id
_entity.type
_entity.pdbx_description
1 polymer ?
#
loop_
_entity_poly.entity_id
_entity_poly.type
_entity_poly.pdbx_seq_one_letter_code
_entity_poly.pdbx_strand_id
1 'polypeptide(L)'
;MQHNTAIQEAWSEPAQSQQDESNISPALLMQQRIVQAASLNQQGASCLIAGSIEEASKLFAGALQLVHFELPVCPHKDFPVPTISPYTDRTRQVDDSRGFVYSKPLFFNPQAIITDEDILSYVAVIAFNLGLSYQLEGHAHGDGGKFLEISKSLYQITLNLLNQQLRYDCSNVIIASLNNLACANAELNMFEEAHQMLLLMAVMIKEERVRTDTIHADDFSDVVLNIRLLTMPAHAAKA
;
A
#
# COMPACT_ATOMS: atom_id res chain seq x y z
N MET A 1 -4.92 -31.03 -73.15
CA MET A 1 -4.38 -29.71 -73.57
C MET A 1 -5.26 -28.64 -72.97
N GLN A 2 -4.69 -27.79 -72.09
CA GLN A 2 -5.13 -26.41 -71.73
C GLN A 2 -6.54 -26.27 -71.08
N HIS A 3 -6.79 -25.61 -69.95
CA HIS A 3 -6.15 -24.48 -69.27
C HIS A 3 -6.51 -24.42 -67.77
N ASN A 4 -5.61 -23.79 -67.00
CA ASN A 4 -5.73 -23.25 -65.65
C ASN A 4 -6.90 -22.27 -65.48
N THR A 5 -7.49 -22.18 -64.28
CA THR A 5 -7.55 -20.90 -63.54
C THR A 5 -7.68 -21.14 -62.03
N ALA A 6 -6.75 -20.53 -61.30
CA ALA A 6 -6.64 -20.55 -59.84
C ALA A 6 -7.61 -19.54 -59.20
N ILE A 7 -8.16 -19.92 -58.04
CA ILE A 7 -8.83 -18.99 -57.12
C ILE A 7 -7.94 -18.90 -55.89
N GLN A 8 -7.22 -17.78 -55.78
CA GLN A 8 -6.51 -17.34 -54.57
C GLN A 8 -7.40 -16.29 -53.91
N GLU A 9 -8.04 -16.65 -52.80
CA GLU A 9 -8.75 -15.70 -51.94
C GLU A 9 -7.73 -14.91 -51.12
N ALA A 10 -7.77 -13.59 -51.29
CA ALA A 10 -7.01 -12.63 -50.53
C ALA A 10 -7.60 -12.50 -49.12
N TRP A 11 -6.87 -12.96 -48.11
CA TRP A 11 -7.07 -12.56 -46.73
C TRP A 11 -6.36 -11.23 -46.53
N SER A 12 -7.11 -10.14 -46.53
CA SER A 12 -6.61 -8.83 -46.12
C SER A 12 -6.56 -8.80 -44.58
N GLU A 13 -5.35 -8.85 -44.02
CA GLU A 13 -5.14 -8.53 -42.61
C GLU A 13 -5.49 -7.05 -42.36
N PRO A 14 -6.17 -6.72 -41.24
CA PRO A 14 -6.38 -5.34 -40.86
C PRO A 14 -5.03 -4.73 -40.46
N ALA A 15 -4.66 -3.64 -41.14
CA ALA A 15 -3.50 -2.84 -40.81
C ALA A 15 -3.58 -2.39 -39.34
N GLN A 16 -2.71 -2.95 -38.50
CA GLN A 16 -2.43 -2.40 -37.18
C GLN A 16 -1.76 -1.04 -37.39
N SER A 17 -2.51 0.03 -37.13
CA SER A 17 -1.96 1.37 -36.99
C SER A 17 -1.05 1.39 -35.76
N GLN A 18 0.26 1.21 -35.99
CA GLN A 18 1.29 1.60 -35.04
C GLN A 18 1.16 3.12 -34.84
N GLN A 19 0.47 3.53 -33.78
CA GLN A 19 0.48 4.92 -33.35
C GLN A 19 1.87 5.25 -32.81
N ASP A 20 2.44 6.30 -33.36
CA ASP A 20 3.75 6.87 -33.06
C ASP A 20 3.78 7.34 -31.58
N GLU A 21 4.22 6.50 -30.65
CA GLU A 21 4.44 6.84 -29.23
C GLU A 21 5.63 7.80 -29.02
N SER A 22 6.31 8.20 -30.10
CA SER A 22 7.59 8.91 -30.09
C SER A 22 7.50 10.41 -29.75
N ASN A 23 6.31 10.97 -29.47
CA ASN A 23 6.12 12.41 -29.28
C ASN A 23 5.29 12.83 -28.05
N ILE A 24 5.09 11.93 -27.08
CA ILE A 24 4.38 12.24 -25.83
C ILE A 24 5.31 13.03 -24.89
N SER A 25 4.86 14.17 -24.37
CA SER A 25 5.66 14.96 -23.43
C SER A 25 5.89 14.17 -22.12
N PRO A 26 7.07 14.29 -21.47
CA PRO A 26 7.36 13.58 -20.22
C PRO A 26 6.32 13.83 -19.13
N ALA A 27 5.81 15.07 -19.01
CA ALA A 27 4.76 15.43 -18.07
C ALA A 27 3.44 14.70 -18.34
N LEU A 28 3.05 14.55 -19.62
CA LEU A 28 1.83 13.83 -19.99
C LEU A 28 1.97 12.32 -19.74
N LEU A 29 3.15 11.75 -20.00
CA LEU A 29 3.45 10.36 -19.69
C LEU A 29 3.39 10.09 -18.18
N MET A 30 3.95 11.00 -17.36
CA MET A 30 3.90 10.88 -15.91
C MET A 30 2.46 10.97 -15.39
N GLN A 31 1.67 11.92 -15.90
CA GLN A 31 0.27 12.03 -15.55
C GLN A 31 -0.53 10.75 -15.88
N GLN A 32 -0.29 10.15 -17.05
CA GLN A 32 -0.92 8.87 -17.43
C GLN A 32 -0.54 7.73 -16.47
N ARG A 33 0.74 7.63 -16.09
CA ARG A 33 1.22 6.62 -15.15
C ARG A 33 0.60 6.76 -13.77
N ILE A 34 0.50 7.99 -13.27
CA ILE A 34 -0.14 8.27 -11.98
C ILE A 34 -1.62 7.86 -12.01
N VAL A 35 -2.36 8.21 -13.06
CA VAL A 35 -3.77 7.81 -13.20
C VAL A 35 -3.89 6.29 -13.23
N GLN A 36 -3.01 5.60 -13.95
CA GLN A 36 -2.98 4.15 -13.99
C GLN A 36 -2.63 3.54 -12.62
N ALA A 37 -1.66 4.10 -11.90
CA ALA A 37 -1.29 3.67 -10.55
C ALA A 37 -2.43 3.89 -9.54
N ALA A 38 -3.16 5.01 -9.63
CA ALA A 38 -4.33 5.27 -8.81
C ALA A 38 -5.45 4.26 -9.08
N SER A 39 -5.67 3.89 -10.35
CA SER A 39 -6.61 2.84 -10.75
C SER A 39 -6.21 1.47 -10.17
N LEU A 40 -4.93 1.09 -10.30
CA LEU A 40 -4.42 -0.15 -9.70
C LEU A 40 -4.55 -0.15 -8.17
N ASN A 41 -4.28 0.99 -7.50
CA ASN A 41 -4.47 1.13 -6.06
C ASN A 41 -5.95 0.92 -5.68
N GLN A 42 -6.90 1.47 -6.44
CA GLN A 42 -8.32 1.29 -6.18
C GLN A 42 -8.78 -0.15 -6.40
N GLN A 43 -8.27 -0.83 -7.43
CA GLN A 43 -8.51 -2.25 -7.65
C GLN A 43 -7.92 -3.09 -6.51
N GLY A 44 -6.67 -2.82 -6.11
CA GLY A 44 -6.00 -3.51 -5.00
C GLY A 44 -6.76 -3.35 -3.69
N ALA A 45 -7.24 -2.14 -3.39
CA ALA A 45 -8.07 -1.86 -2.23
C ALA A 45 -9.37 -2.67 -2.25
N SER A 46 -10.00 -2.79 -3.42
CA SER A 46 -11.22 -3.60 -3.60
C SER A 46 -10.95 -5.10 -3.38
N CYS A 47 -9.83 -5.61 -3.90
CA CYS A 47 -9.37 -6.98 -3.65
C CYS A 47 -9.11 -7.23 -2.15
N LEU A 48 -8.50 -6.28 -1.46
CA LEU A 48 -8.20 -6.39 -0.03
C LEU A 48 -9.48 -6.47 0.80
N ILE A 49 -10.47 -5.61 0.51
CA ILE A 49 -11.79 -5.65 1.15
C ILE A 49 -12.51 -6.98 0.88
N ALA A 50 -12.35 -7.55 -0.32
CA ALA A 50 -12.89 -8.86 -0.66
C ALA A 50 -12.09 -10.04 -0.06
N GLY A 51 -11.04 -9.78 0.73
CA GLY A 51 -10.18 -10.80 1.34
C GLY A 51 -9.18 -11.45 0.38
N SER A 52 -9.04 -10.93 -0.85
CA SER A 52 -8.09 -11.41 -1.87
C SER A 52 -6.72 -10.75 -1.69
N ILE A 53 -6.04 -11.07 -0.58
CA ILE A 53 -4.78 -10.42 -0.14
C ILE A 53 -3.69 -10.53 -1.22
N GLU A 54 -3.45 -11.74 -1.77
CA GLU A 54 -2.40 -11.99 -2.77
C GLU A 54 -2.57 -11.11 -4.02
N GLU A 55 -3.82 -10.97 -4.49
CA GLU A 55 -4.13 -10.16 -5.67
C GLU A 55 -3.99 -8.67 -5.37
N ALA A 56 -4.40 -8.25 -4.17
CA ALA A 56 -4.19 -6.88 -3.70
C ALA A 56 -2.70 -6.51 -3.67
N SER A 57 -1.85 -7.38 -3.11
CA SER A 57 -0.38 -7.18 -3.07
C SER A 57 0.21 -6.97 -4.47
N LYS A 58 -0.22 -7.77 -5.46
CA LYS A 58 0.23 -7.63 -6.87
C LYS A 58 -0.19 -6.30 -7.48
N LEU A 59 -1.44 -5.89 -7.26
CA LEU A 59 -1.97 -4.63 -7.79
C LEU A 59 -1.26 -3.41 -7.16
N PHE A 60 -1.02 -3.42 -5.85
CA PHE A 60 -0.27 -2.34 -5.18
C PHE A 60 1.20 -2.31 -5.61
N ALA A 61 1.85 -3.47 -5.74
CA ALA A 61 3.22 -3.54 -6.25
C ALA A 61 3.31 -3.01 -7.69
N GLY A 62 2.36 -3.38 -8.56
CA GLY A 62 2.24 -2.84 -9.92
C GLY A 62 2.02 -1.32 -9.92
N ALA A 63 1.16 -0.81 -9.02
CA ALA A 63 0.94 0.62 -8.86
C ALA A 63 2.24 1.35 -8.46
N LEU A 64 3.02 0.82 -7.51
CA LEU A 64 4.31 1.37 -7.14
C LEU A 64 5.29 1.36 -8.31
N GLN A 65 5.39 0.26 -9.06
CA GLN A 65 6.29 0.16 -10.21
C GLN A 65 6.03 1.25 -11.27
N LEU A 66 4.77 1.66 -11.46
CA LEU A 66 4.41 2.73 -12.40
C LEU A 66 4.89 4.12 -11.95
N VAL A 67 4.98 4.36 -10.64
CA VAL A 67 5.34 5.68 -10.06
C VAL A 67 6.79 5.72 -9.52
N HIS A 68 7.46 4.58 -9.37
CA HIS A 68 8.79 4.45 -8.77
C HIS A 68 9.93 5.03 -9.62
N PHE A 69 9.75 5.16 -10.94
CA PHE A 69 10.85 5.46 -11.86
C PHE A 69 11.43 6.89 -11.74
N GLU A 70 10.80 7.80 -11.00
CA GLU A 70 11.20 9.22 -10.96
C GLU A 70 11.41 9.82 -9.57
N LEU A 71 11.33 9.05 -8.47
CA LEU A 71 11.54 9.60 -7.12
C LEU A 71 13.04 9.84 -6.85
N PRO A 72 13.54 11.09 -6.85
CA PRO A 72 14.98 11.36 -6.74
C PRO A 72 15.53 11.13 -5.31
N VAL A 73 14.64 10.90 -4.34
CA VAL A 73 14.93 10.98 -2.90
C VAL A 73 14.36 9.78 -2.12
N CYS A 74 14.05 8.65 -2.77
CA CYS A 74 13.73 7.44 -2.02
C CYS A 74 15.03 6.73 -1.60
N PRO A 75 15.41 6.72 -0.31
CA PRO A 75 16.60 5.97 0.16
C PRO A 75 16.46 4.45 -0.03
N HIS A 76 15.24 3.97 -0.31
CA HIS A 76 14.93 2.58 -0.63
C HIS A 76 14.72 2.44 -2.15
N LYS A 77 15.80 2.21 -2.88
CA LYS A 77 15.76 1.98 -4.35
C LYS A 77 15.03 0.69 -4.74
N ASP A 78 14.91 -0.24 -3.81
CA ASP A 78 14.22 -1.50 -4.02
C ASP A 78 13.05 -1.60 -3.03
N PHE A 79 11.82 -1.43 -3.53
CA PHE A 79 10.66 -1.83 -2.76
C PHE A 79 10.75 -3.34 -2.55
N PRO A 80 10.69 -3.83 -1.29
CA PRO A 80 10.73 -5.27 -1.04
C PRO A 80 9.47 -5.91 -1.63
N VAL A 81 9.63 -6.61 -2.76
CA VAL A 81 8.60 -7.46 -3.36
C VAL A 81 9.01 -8.92 -3.12
N PRO A 82 8.44 -9.60 -2.12
CA PRO A 82 8.66 -11.02 -1.91
C PRO A 82 8.13 -11.82 -3.09
N THR A 83 8.89 -12.84 -3.49
CA THR A 83 8.43 -13.86 -4.44
C THR A 83 7.36 -14.70 -3.74
N ILE A 84 6.09 -14.44 -4.04
CA ILE A 84 4.96 -15.16 -3.45
C ILE A 84 5.04 -16.64 -3.88
N SER A 85 5.04 -17.55 -2.90
CA SER A 85 4.99 -18.99 -3.15
C SER A 85 3.59 -19.37 -3.67
N PRO A 86 3.46 -20.14 -4.76
CA PRO A 86 2.16 -20.46 -5.38
C PRO A 86 1.29 -21.45 -4.57
N TYR A 87 1.70 -21.82 -3.35
CA TYR A 87 1.04 -22.83 -2.53
C TYR A 87 0.66 -22.27 -1.16
N THR A 88 -0.47 -21.57 -1.09
CA THR A 88 -1.17 -21.40 0.18
C THR A 88 -2.67 -21.40 0.00
N ASP A 89 -3.32 -22.07 0.94
CA ASP A 89 -4.73 -22.44 0.93
C ASP A 89 -5.61 -21.19 0.99
N ARG A 90 -6.37 -20.98 -0.09
CA ARG A 90 -7.08 -19.75 -0.40
C ARG A 90 -8.51 -19.83 0.12
N THR A 91 -8.70 -19.43 1.38
CA THR A 91 -9.91 -18.75 1.90
C THR A 91 -9.86 -18.79 3.42
N ARG A 92 -9.17 -17.85 4.04
CA ARG A 92 -9.49 -17.47 5.42
C ARG A 92 -10.01 -16.04 5.35
N GLN A 93 -11.26 -15.85 5.76
CA GLN A 93 -11.73 -14.51 6.10
C GLN A 93 -10.72 -13.95 7.10
N VAL A 94 -10.23 -12.74 6.82
CA VAL A 94 -9.47 -11.96 7.78
C VAL A 94 -10.43 -11.77 8.95
N ASP A 95 -10.25 -12.58 9.98
CA ASP A 95 -11.01 -12.45 11.19
C ASP A 95 -10.57 -11.11 11.81
N ASP A 96 -11.46 -10.10 11.77
CA ASP A 96 -11.27 -8.76 12.38
C ASP A 96 -10.97 -8.87 13.90
N SER A 97 -10.98 -10.08 14.46
CA SER A 97 -10.75 -10.42 15.86
C SER A 97 -9.31 -10.18 16.37
N ARG A 98 -8.33 -9.91 15.50
CA ARG A 98 -7.01 -9.38 15.94
C ARG A 98 -7.07 -7.86 16.02
N GLY A 99 -7.93 -7.37 16.92
CA GLY A 99 -8.50 -6.01 17.00
C GLY A 99 -7.55 -4.83 17.26
N PHE A 100 -6.37 -4.84 16.62
CA PHE A 100 -5.32 -3.85 16.82
C PHE A 100 -4.67 -3.41 15.50
N VAL A 101 -4.81 -4.15 14.40
CA VAL A 101 -4.27 -3.72 13.10
C VAL A 101 -5.34 -2.95 12.34
N TYR A 102 -5.02 -1.73 11.90
CA TYR A 102 -5.89 -0.99 11.01
C TYR A 102 -5.93 -1.68 9.64
N SER A 103 -7.10 -2.22 9.27
CA SER A 103 -7.28 -3.16 8.16
C SER A 103 -7.87 -2.55 6.88
N LYS A 104 -8.19 -1.25 6.88
CA LYS A 104 -8.87 -0.60 5.77
C LYS A 104 -7.88 0.01 4.77
N PRO A 105 -7.96 -0.32 3.48
CA PRO A 105 -7.13 0.36 2.49
C PRO A 105 -7.59 1.82 2.31
N LEU A 106 -6.67 2.67 1.88
CA LEU A 106 -6.92 4.08 1.60
C LEU A 106 -7.09 4.31 0.09
N PHE A 107 -8.05 5.15 -0.25
CA PHE A 107 -8.46 5.44 -1.63
C PHE A 107 -8.04 6.86 -2.03
N PHE A 108 -7.68 7.01 -3.30
CA PHE A 108 -7.57 8.32 -3.92
C PHE A 108 -8.92 8.79 -4.44
N ASN A 109 -9.12 10.11 -4.48
CA ASN A 109 -10.21 10.66 -5.27
C ASN A 109 -9.86 10.54 -6.77
N PRO A 110 -10.58 9.72 -7.57
CA PRO A 110 -10.27 9.54 -8.98
C PRO A 110 -10.51 10.79 -9.83
N GLN A 111 -11.20 11.80 -9.28
CA GLN A 111 -11.49 13.07 -9.94
C GLN A 111 -10.44 14.15 -9.63
N ALA A 112 -9.48 13.88 -8.74
CA ALA A 112 -8.45 14.85 -8.40
C ALA A 112 -7.47 15.04 -9.57
N ILE A 113 -7.16 16.31 -9.86
CA ILE A 113 -6.06 16.64 -10.77
C ILE A 113 -4.77 16.49 -9.98
N ILE A 114 -3.93 15.55 -10.41
CA ILE A 114 -2.68 15.21 -9.73
C ILE A 114 -1.55 16.01 -10.37
N THR A 115 -0.82 16.74 -9.54
CA THR A 115 0.36 17.52 -9.90
C THR A 115 1.63 16.78 -9.46
N ASP A 116 2.79 17.20 -9.98
CA ASP A 116 4.10 16.62 -9.61
C ASP A 116 4.37 16.71 -8.11
N GLU A 117 3.83 17.76 -7.48
CA GLU A 117 3.91 17.91 -6.04
C GLU A 117 3.13 16.80 -5.32
N ASP A 118 2.04 16.28 -5.85
CA ASP A 118 1.21 15.35 -5.07
C ASP A 118 1.76 13.92 -5.08
N ILE A 119 2.76 13.63 -5.93
CA ILE A 119 3.31 12.30 -6.18
C ILE A 119 3.74 11.61 -4.88
N LEU A 120 4.43 12.30 -3.97
CA LEU A 120 4.92 11.69 -2.73
C LEU A 120 3.78 11.19 -1.84
N SER A 121 2.68 11.96 -1.76
CA SER A 121 1.50 11.56 -0.98
C SER A 121 0.82 10.34 -1.60
N TYR A 122 0.78 10.27 -2.93
CA TYR A 122 0.24 9.11 -3.65
C TYR A 122 1.11 7.87 -3.44
N VAL A 123 2.43 7.99 -3.60
CA VAL A 123 3.35 6.87 -3.38
C VAL A 123 3.25 6.38 -1.93
N ALA A 124 3.13 7.28 -0.96
CA ALA A 124 2.97 6.93 0.45
C ALA A 124 1.71 6.10 0.69
N VAL A 125 0.56 6.50 0.15
CA VAL A 125 -0.70 5.76 0.30
C VAL A 125 -0.62 4.37 -0.36
N ILE A 126 0.01 4.26 -1.53
CA ILE A 126 0.19 2.96 -2.20
C ILE A 126 1.14 2.07 -1.38
N ALA A 127 2.25 2.62 -0.87
CA ALA A 127 3.19 1.91 -0.02
C ALA A 127 2.52 1.43 1.28
N PHE A 128 1.68 2.26 1.89
CA PHE A 128 0.87 1.90 3.06
C PHE A 128 -0.04 0.71 2.76
N ASN A 129 -0.80 0.77 1.66
CA ASN A 129 -1.73 -0.30 1.27
C ASN A 129 -1.00 -1.61 0.96
N LEU A 130 0.19 -1.54 0.33
CA LEU A 130 1.05 -2.71 0.14
C LEU A 130 1.56 -3.26 1.47
N GLY A 131 1.98 -2.38 2.40
CA GLY A 131 2.41 -2.77 3.74
C GLY A 131 1.31 -3.51 4.50
N LEU A 132 0.09 -2.99 4.42
CA LEU A 132 -1.09 -3.62 4.98
C LEU A 132 -1.34 -5.01 4.39
N SER A 133 -1.27 -5.15 3.06
CA SER A 133 -1.46 -6.46 2.43
C SER A 133 -0.44 -7.49 2.91
N TYR A 134 0.84 -7.14 3.04
CA TYR A 134 1.85 -8.06 3.58
C TYR A 134 1.66 -8.35 5.05
N GLN A 135 1.25 -7.38 5.87
CA GLN A 135 0.98 -7.66 7.29
C GLN A 135 -0.15 -8.70 7.44
N LEU A 136 -1.24 -8.52 6.69
CA LEU A 136 -2.33 -9.50 6.66
C LEU A 136 -1.88 -10.87 6.11
N GLU A 137 -1.01 -10.88 5.09
CA GLU A 137 -0.42 -12.10 4.55
C GLU A 137 0.44 -12.83 5.59
N GLY A 138 1.30 -12.11 6.32
CA GLY A 138 2.12 -12.62 7.41
C GLY A 138 1.29 -13.28 8.52
N HIS A 139 0.16 -12.67 8.89
CA HIS A 139 -0.76 -13.26 9.86
C HIS A 139 -1.42 -14.56 9.37
N ALA A 140 -1.66 -14.68 8.07
CA ALA A 140 -2.30 -15.84 7.47
C ALA A 140 -1.32 -17.01 7.22
N HIS A 141 -0.07 -16.70 6.87
CA HIS A 141 0.88 -17.69 6.34
C HIS A 141 1.91 -18.16 7.36
N GLY A 142 2.10 -17.46 8.49
CA GLY A 142 3.03 -17.88 9.55
C GLY A 142 4.47 -18.04 9.04
N ASP A 143 4.92 -17.10 8.23
CA ASP A 143 6.15 -17.17 7.42
C ASP A 143 7.46 -16.91 8.19
N GLY A 144 7.41 -16.96 9.52
CA GLY A 144 8.53 -16.60 10.39
C GLY A 144 8.80 -15.09 10.47
N GLY A 145 7.85 -14.25 10.07
CA GLY A 145 7.91 -12.80 10.24
C GLY A 145 8.51 -12.04 9.06
N LYS A 146 8.77 -12.68 7.91
CA LYS A 146 9.37 -11.99 6.75
C LYS A 146 8.41 -10.95 6.18
N PHE A 147 7.13 -11.30 6.02
CA PHE A 147 6.08 -10.39 5.60
C PHE A 147 5.87 -9.25 6.60
N LEU A 148 6.05 -9.52 7.90
CA LEU A 148 6.01 -8.47 8.92
C LEU A 148 7.17 -7.48 8.78
N GLU A 149 8.41 -7.94 8.54
CA GLU A 149 9.56 -7.04 8.27
C GLU A 149 9.38 -6.21 7.00
N ILE A 150 8.78 -6.79 5.97
CA ILE A 150 8.43 -6.10 4.72
C ILE A 150 7.37 -5.02 4.99
N SER A 151 6.30 -5.37 5.71
CA SER A 151 5.25 -4.42 6.08
C SER A 151 5.80 -3.24 6.90
N LYS A 152 6.65 -3.53 7.88
CA LYS A 152 7.37 -2.54 8.70
C LYS A 152 8.18 -1.57 7.84
N SER A 153 8.95 -2.09 6.89
CA SER A 153 9.73 -1.27 5.95
C SER A 153 8.83 -0.36 5.11
N LEU A 154 7.69 -0.86 4.64
CA LEU A 154 6.72 -0.09 3.86
C LEU A 154 6.03 1.01 4.67
N TYR A 155 5.69 0.77 5.93
CA TYR A 155 5.16 1.81 6.82
C TYR A 155 6.21 2.89 7.12
N GLN A 156 7.48 2.51 7.31
CA GLN A 156 8.57 3.48 7.47
C GLN A 156 8.75 4.34 6.21
N ILE A 157 8.71 3.72 5.02
CA ILE A 157 8.74 4.46 3.74
C ILE A 157 7.56 5.43 3.65
N THR A 158 6.35 4.98 4.00
CA THR A 158 5.14 5.81 4.02
C THR A 158 5.34 7.05 4.89
N LEU A 159 5.77 6.87 6.15
CA LEU A 159 6.00 7.98 7.08
C LEU A 159 7.10 8.93 6.58
N ASN A 160 8.18 8.40 6.01
CA ASN A 160 9.28 9.19 5.46
C ASN A 160 8.84 10.03 4.25
N LEU A 161 7.99 9.50 3.38
CA LEU A 161 7.44 10.24 2.24
C LEU A 161 6.51 11.37 2.69
N LEU A 162 5.63 11.10 3.65
CA LEU A 162 4.69 12.10 4.17
C LEU A 162 5.39 13.20 4.99
N ASN A 163 6.51 12.89 5.65
CA ASN A 163 7.30 13.89 6.36
C ASN A 163 8.02 14.86 5.41
N GLN A 164 8.30 14.45 4.17
CA GLN A 164 8.90 15.32 3.16
C GLN A 164 7.89 16.32 2.59
N GLN A 165 6.59 16.05 2.71
CA GLN A 165 5.57 16.88 2.10
C GLN A 165 4.22 16.84 2.82
N LEU A 166 3.86 17.97 3.44
CA LEU A 166 2.62 18.15 4.22
C LEU A 166 1.60 19.03 3.51
N ARG A 167 1.48 18.92 2.18
CA ARG A 167 0.52 19.74 1.41
C ARG A 167 -0.92 19.30 1.64
N TYR A 168 -1.14 18.00 1.84
CA TYR A 168 -2.43 17.44 2.20
C TYR A 168 -2.45 16.99 3.64
N ASP A 169 -3.66 16.98 4.19
CA ASP A 169 -3.94 16.32 5.44
C ASP A 169 -3.90 14.79 5.24
N CYS A 170 -2.76 14.20 5.58
CA CYS A 170 -2.54 12.75 5.58
C CYS A 170 -2.61 12.17 7.00
N SER A 171 -3.33 12.82 7.93
CA SER A 171 -3.41 12.42 9.33
C SER A 171 -3.84 10.97 9.52
N ASN A 172 -4.84 10.53 8.74
CA ASN A 172 -5.33 9.16 8.75
C ASN A 172 -4.24 8.15 8.33
N VAL A 173 -3.49 8.41 7.25
CA VAL A 173 -2.39 7.55 6.80
C VAL A 173 -1.30 7.47 7.86
N ILE A 174 -0.95 8.61 8.48
CA ILE A 174 0.11 8.67 9.48
C ILE A 174 -0.29 7.88 10.73
N ILE A 175 -1.49 8.11 11.25
CA ILE A 175 -2.01 7.40 12.44
C ILE A 175 -2.08 5.90 12.14
N ALA A 176 -2.66 5.50 11.01
CA ALA A 176 -2.76 4.09 10.63
C ALA A 176 -1.37 3.44 10.45
N SER A 177 -0.42 4.16 9.85
CA SER A 177 0.95 3.66 9.66
C SER A 177 1.68 3.47 11.00
N LEU A 178 1.57 4.42 11.93
CA LEU A 178 2.18 4.29 13.26
C LEU A 178 1.55 3.15 14.06
N ASN A 179 0.23 3.02 14.00
CA ASN A 179 -0.50 1.93 14.65
C ASN A 179 -0.05 0.56 14.12
N ASN A 180 -0.02 0.40 12.80
CA ASN A 180 0.34 -0.87 12.18
C ASN A 180 1.84 -1.19 12.33
N LEU A 181 2.70 -0.16 12.31
CA LEU A 181 4.12 -0.29 12.61
C LEU A 181 4.35 -0.72 14.07
N ALA A 182 3.58 -0.21 15.03
CA ALA A 182 3.63 -0.66 16.42
C ALA A 182 3.23 -2.15 16.53
N CYS A 183 2.15 -2.55 15.87
CA CYS A 183 1.70 -3.94 15.85
C CYS A 183 2.75 -4.88 15.22
N ALA A 184 3.31 -4.52 14.06
CA ALA A 184 4.35 -5.31 13.40
C ALA A 184 5.59 -5.49 14.29
N ASN A 185 6.05 -4.42 14.98
CA ASN A 185 7.16 -4.54 15.93
C ASN A 185 6.79 -5.43 17.13
N ALA A 186 5.58 -5.31 17.69
CA ALA A 186 5.15 -6.14 18.80
C ALA A 186 5.12 -7.63 18.44
N GLU A 187 4.63 -7.97 17.23
CA GLU A 187 4.60 -9.35 16.72
C GLU A 187 5.99 -9.91 16.42
N LEU A 188 6.94 -9.05 16.07
CA LEU A 188 8.35 -9.39 15.91
C LEU A 188 9.11 -9.44 17.26
N ASN A 189 8.42 -9.29 18.40
CA ASN A 189 8.98 -9.19 19.75
C ASN A 189 9.93 -7.99 19.96
N MET A 190 9.78 -6.95 19.14
CA MET A 190 10.49 -5.67 19.25
C MET A 190 9.65 -4.70 20.09
N PHE A 191 9.51 -5.02 21.39
CA PHE A 191 8.56 -4.33 22.28
C PHE A 191 8.94 -2.87 22.55
N GLU A 192 10.25 -2.55 22.59
CA GLU A 192 10.70 -1.17 22.80
C GLU A 192 10.32 -0.28 21.62
N GLU A 193 10.56 -0.76 20.40
CA GLU A 193 10.19 -0.08 19.15
C GLU A 193 8.67 0.06 19.02
N ALA A 194 7.92 -1.00 19.34
CA ALA A 194 6.47 -0.95 19.36
C ALA A 194 5.95 0.16 20.30
N HIS A 195 6.51 0.23 21.52
CA HIS A 195 6.16 1.26 22.49
C HIS A 195 6.53 2.67 22.01
N GLN A 196 7.70 2.85 21.40
CA GLN A 196 8.11 4.14 20.83
C GLN A 196 7.14 4.64 19.77
N MET A 197 6.66 3.75 18.88
CA MET A 197 5.68 4.12 17.85
C MET A 197 4.35 4.57 18.44
N LEU A 198 3.89 3.91 19.51
CA LEU A 198 2.66 4.30 20.21
C LEU A 198 2.79 5.63 20.94
N LEU A 199 3.95 5.89 21.55
CA LEU A 199 4.23 7.20 22.16
C LEU A 199 4.25 8.30 21.11
N LEU A 200 4.90 8.06 19.97
CA LEU A 200 4.91 9.01 18.85
C LEU A 200 3.48 9.27 18.35
N MET A 201 2.68 8.22 18.16
CA MET A 201 1.29 8.34 17.75
C MET A 201 0.45 9.13 18.77
N ALA A 202 0.63 8.88 20.06
CA ALA A 202 -0.06 9.60 21.13
C ALA A 202 0.32 11.09 21.20
N VAL A 203 1.57 11.44 20.85
CA VAL A 203 2.01 12.83 20.70
C VAL A 203 1.34 13.45 19.47
N MET A 204 1.37 12.77 18.32
CA MET A 204 0.80 13.27 17.07
C MET A 204 -0.70 13.53 17.16
N ILE A 205 -1.48 12.63 17.78
CA ILE A 205 -2.93 12.80 17.98
C ILE A 205 -3.28 14.06 18.80
N LYS A 206 -2.34 14.56 19.63
CA LYS A 206 -2.53 15.78 20.41
C LYS A 206 -2.11 17.05 19.66
N GLU A 207 -1.45 16.94 18.51
CA GLU A 207 -1.06 18.10 17.73
C GLU A 207 -2.27 18.65 16.96
N GLU A 208 -2.48 19.97 17.01
CA GLU A 208 -3.63 20.64 16.36
C GLU A 208 -3.68 20.43 14.84
N ARG A 209 -2.53 20.14 14.21
CA ARG A 209 -2.44 19.87 12.78
C ARG A 209 -2.93 18.49 12.38
N VAL A 210 -3.09 17.56 13.33
CA VAL A 210 -3.51 16.18 13.07
C VAL A 210 -5.02 16.08 13.25
N ARG A 211 -5.69 15.70 12.17
CA ARG A 211 -7.16 15.60 12.10
C ARG A 211 -7.63 14.17 12.31
N THR A 212 -8.15 13.92 13.50
CA THR A 212 -8.72 12.62 13.89
C THR A 212 -10.16 12.44 13.41
N ASP A 213 -10.85 13.53 13.03
CA ASP A 213 -12.21 13.52 12.48
C ASP A 213 -12.30 12.86 11.09
N THR A 214 -11.16 12.56 10.47
CA THR A 214 -11.05 11.85 9.19
C THR A 214 -10.99 10.33 9.34
N ILE A 215 -10.88 9.81 10.57
CA ILE A 215 -10.85 8.37 10.88
C ILE A 215 -12.23 7.96 11.41
N HIS A 216 -12.73 6.79 11.01
CA HIS A 216 -13.98 6.26 11.54
C HIS A 216 -13.88 6.06 13.06
N ALA A 217 -14.95 6.33 13.80
CA ALA A 217 -14.93 6.31 15.26
C ALA A 217 -14.51 4.95 15.84
N ASP A 218 -14.94 3.85 15.21
CA ASP A 218 -14.57 2.50 15.61
C ASP A 218 -13.06 2.26 15.41
N ASP A 219 -12.52 2.58 14.24
CA ASP A 219 -11.08 2.43 13.94
C ASP A 219 -10.22 3.29 14.88
N PHE A 220 -10.69 4.50 15.19
CA PHE A 220 -10.00 5.38 16.12
C PHE A 220 -10.05 4.84 17.56
N SER A 221 -11.13 4.17 17.94
CA SER A 221 -11.25 3.53 19.25
C SER A 221 -10.23 2.40 19.40
N ASP A 222 -10.01 1.60 18.34
CA ASP A 222 -9.00 0.53 18.32
C ASP A 222 -7.58 1.09 18.41
N VAL A 223 -7.29 2.18 17.69
CA VAL A 223 -6.02 2.92 17.79
C VAL A 223 -5.78 3.41 19.22
N VAL A 224 -6.78 4.00 19.86
CA VAL A 224 -6.68 4.46 21.26
C VAL A 224 -6.50 3.28 22.21
N LEU A 225 -7.18 2.16 21.96
CA LEU A 225 -7.06 0.94 22.74
C LEU A 225 -5.62 0.39 22.67
N ASN A 226 -5.01 0.39 21.48
CA ASN A 226 -3.61 0.02 21.29
C ASN A 226 -2.66 0.89 22.10
N ILE A 227 -2.84 2.22 22.06
CA ILE A 227 -2.03 3.13 22.88
C ILE A 227 -2.18 2.74 24.35
N ARG A 228 -3.37 2.39 24.84
CA ARG A 228 -3.59 2.07 26.25
C ARG A 228 -3.07 0.69 26.67
N LEU A 229 -3.21 -0.32 25.82
CA LEU A 229 -2.87 -1.70 26.18
C LEU A 229 -1.39 -2.00 25.99
N LEU A 230 -0.76 -1.46 24.96
CA LEU A 230 0.64 -1.73 24.62
C LEU A 230 1.62 -0.74 25.29
N THR A 231 1.14 0.34 25.93
CA THR A 231 1.97 1.20 26.81
C THR A 231 2.04 0.71 28.26
N MET A 232 1.26 -0.30 28.65
CA MET A 232 1.36 -0.89 29.97
C MET A 232 2.53 -1.89 29.96
N PRO A 233 3.65 -1.63 30.65
CA PRO A 233 4.61 -2.69 30.90
C PRO A 233 3.85 -3.73 31.71
N ALA A 234 3.68 -4.93 31.15
CA ALA A 234 3.20 -6.06 31.92
C ALA A 234 4.18 -6.26 33.08
N HIS A 235 3.83 -5.74 34.26
CA HIS A 235 4.48 -6.07 35.52
C HIS A 235 4.26 -7.55 35.92
N ALA A 236 3.91 -8.41 34.96
CA ALA A 236 3.80 -9.86 35.11
C ALA A 236 5.15 -10.60 34.93
N ALA A 237 6.29 -9.90 34.97
CA ALA A 237 7.63 -10.48 34.95
C ALA A 237 8.40 -10.28 36.28
N LYS A 238 7.69 -10.22 37.41
CA LYS A 238 8.26 -10.47 38.75
C LYS A 238 7.26 -11.23 39.62
N ALA A 239 7.24 -12.55 39.47
CA ALA A 239 6.86 -13.49 40.51
C ALA A 239 7.90 -14.61 40.54
#